data_AF-A0A1Z4I575-F1
#
_entry.id   AF-A0A1Z4I575-F1
#
_cell.length_a   1.000
_cell.length_b   1.000
_cell.length_c   1.000
_cell.angle_alpha   90.00
_cell.angle_beta   90.00
_cell.angle_gamma   90.00
#
_symmetry.space_group_name_H-M   'P 1'
#
loop_
_entity.id
_entity.type
_entity.pdbx_description
1 polymer ?
#
loop_
_entity_poly.entity_id
_entity_poly.type
_entity_poly.pdbx_seq_one_letter_code
_entity_poly.pdbx_strand_id
1 'polypeptide(L)'
;MVFSRQELELLTIPELKTMLLRYGLKVTGTGGQKAGYITTLMAFPALAIKQLEENRGLKRPTLSQLEQIGVILDEMGDLTPEQSALIRVSYEGKKLGYPDRHQQERLLNLYKVKNHLVEVIELLGMM
;
A
#
# COMPACT_ATOMS: atom_id res chain seq x y z
N MET A 1 -0.31 -21.27 -9.11
CA MET A 1 -1.73 -20.83 -9.10
C MET A 1 -2.20 -20.79 -7.66
N VAL A 2 -3.07 -19.84 -7.29
CA VAL A 2 -3.54 -19.65 -5.90
C VAL A 2 -4.56 -20.71 -5.47
N PHE A 3 -5.34 -21.24 -6.42
CA PHE A 3 -6.28 -22.33 -6.20
C PHE A 3 -6.13 -23.36 -7.33
N SER A 4 -6.23 -24.65 -7.03
CA SER A 4 -6.31 -25.68 -8.06
C SER A 4 -7.76 -25.89 -8.52
N ARG A 5 -7.93 -26.34 -9.77
CA ARG A 5 -9.27 -26.69 -10.28
C ARG A 5 -9.91 -27.80 -9.45
N GLN A 6 -9.13 -28.81 -9.05
CA GLN A 6 -9.63 -29.98 -8.31
C GLN A 6 -10.22 -29.56 -6.96
N GLU A 7 -9.54 -28.69 -6.21
CA GLU A 7 -10.05 -28.17 -4.94
C GLU A 7 -11.36 -27.41 -5.12
N LEU A 8 -11.47 -26.57 -6.14
CA LEU A 8 -12.66 -25.76 -6.40
C LEU A 8 -13.85 -26.59 -6.91
N GLU A 9 -13.59 -27.69 -7.61
CA GLU A 9 -14.63 -28.63 -8.06
C GLU A 9 -15.22 -29.44 -6.91
N LEU A 10 -14.54 -29.58 -5.77
CA LEU A 10 -15.12 -30.23 -4.59
C LEU A 10 -16.12 -29.33 -3.84
N LEU A 11 -16.08 -28.02 -4.08
CA LEU A 11 -16.94 -27.06 -3.40
C LEU A 11 -18.32 -26.95 -4.06
N THR A 12 -19.30 -26.62 -3.24
CA THR A 12 -20.66 -26.30 -3.67
C THR A 12 -20.76 -24.86 -4.19
N ILE A 13 -21.80 -24.54 -4.96
CA ILE A 13 -22.04 -23.18 -5.46
C ILE A 13 -22.14 -22.14 -4.31
N PRO A 14 -22.84 -22.40 -3.19
CA PRO A 14 -22.86 -21.47 -2.05
C PRO A 14 -21.48 -21.21 -1.44
N GLU A 15 -20.63 -22.22 -1.35
CA GLU A 15 -19.26 -22.08 -0.83
C GLU A 15 -18.40 -21.25 -1.80
N LEU A 16 -18.46 -21.55 -3.09
CA LEU A 16 -17.76 -20.78 -4.13
C LEU A 16 -18.22 -19.31 -4.18
N LYS A 17 -19.53 -19.07 -4.00
CA LYS A 17 -20.08 -17.72 -3.89
C LYS A 17 -19.54 -16.99 -2.66
N THR A 18 -19.51 -17.66 -1.51
CA THR A 18 -18.96 -17.11 -0.26
C THR A 18 -17.48 -16.75 -0.42
N MET A 19 -16.70 -17.59 -1.10
CA MET A 19 -15.30 -17.30 -1.39
C MET A 19 -15.14 -16.06 -2.27
N LEU A 20 -15.89 -15.94 -3.37
CA LEU A 20 -15.81 -14.73 -4.21
C LEU A 20 -16.16 -13.46 -3.44
N LEU A 21 -17.21 -13.49 -2.62
CA LEU A 21 -17.61 -12.35 -1.79
C LEU A 21 -16.52 -11.97 -0.79
N ARG A 22 -15.86 -12.95 -0.17
CA ARG A 22 -14.74 -12.72 0.75
C ARG A 22 -13.59 -11.95 0.09
N TYR A 23 -13.34 -12.19 -1.18
CA TYR A 23 -12.28 -11.53 -1.95
C TYR A 23 -12.79 -10.33 -2.77
N GLY A 24 -14.06 -9.93 -2.63
CA GLY A 24 -14.64 -8.80 -3.37
C GLY A 24 -14.76 -9.01 -4.89
N LEU A 25 -14.74 -10.27 -5.35
CA LEU A 25 -14.78 -10.63 -6.76
C LEU A 25 -16.21 -10.84 -7.27
N LYS A 26 -16.43 -10.52 -8.55
CA LYS A 26 -17.69 -10.79 -9.26
C LYS A 26 -17.53 -12.01 -10.19
N VAL A 27 -18.55 -12.86 -10.25
CA VAL A 27 -18.59 -14.01 -11.17
C VAL A 27 -18.47 -13.55 -12.62
N THR A 28 -17.67 -14.27 -13.40
CA THR A 28 -17.57 -14.11 -14.84
C THR A 28 -18.74 -14.82 -15.53
N GLY A 29 -19.41 -14.12 -16.47
CA GLY A 29 -20.55 -14.66 -17.23
C GLY A 29 -21.91 -14.48 -16.55
N THR A 30 -22.93 -15.20 -17.05
CA THR A 30 -24.27 -15.22 -16.46
C THR A 30 -24.26 -16.00 -15.15
N GLY A 31 -24.44 -15.30 -14.02
CA GLY A 31 -24.35 -15.87 -12.68
C GLY A 31 -25.27 -17.07 -12.48
N GLY A 32 -24.73 -18.17 -11.93
CA GLY A 32 -25.49 -19.37 -11.58
C GLY A 32 -24.80 -20.69 -11.92
N GLN A 33 -23.85 -20.69 -12.86
CA GLN A 33 -23.11 -21.89 -13.22
C GLN A 33 -21.82 -22.02 -12.40
N LYS A 34 -21.61 -23.19 -11.79
CA LYS A 34 -20.41 -23.53 -10.99
C LYS A 34 -19.10 -23.18 -11.73
N ALA A 35 -19.04 -23.48 -13.03
CA ALA A 35 -17.91 -23.17 -13.89
C ALA A 35 -17.53 -21.68 -13.91
N GLY A 36 -18.51 -20.77 -13.85
CA GLY A 36 -18.26 -19.32 -13.80
C GLY A 36 -17.52 -18.92 -12.52
N TYR A 37 -17.95 -19.44 -11.37
CA TYR A 37 -17.27 -19.20 -10.09
C TYR A 37 -15.84 -19.73 -10.08
N ILE A 38 -15.65 -20.97 -10.54
CA ILE A 38 -14.33 -21.61 -10.62
C ILE A 38 -13.41 -20.82 -11.55
N THR A 39 -13.91 -20.43 -12.72
CA THR A 39 -13.14 -19.64 -13.70
C THR A 39 -12.67 -18.32 -13.10
N THR A 40 -13.55 -17.58 -12.41
CA THR A 40 -13.17 -16.33 -11.74
C THR A 40 -12.08 -16.56 -10.69
N LEU A 41 -12.25 -17.56 -9.81
CA LEU A 41 -11.28 -17.86 -8.73
C LEU A 41 -9.92 -18.32 -9.28
N MET A 42 -9.90 -19.04 -10.40
CA MET A 42 -8.66 -19.47 -11.04
C MET A 42 -7.96 -18.33 -11.80
N ALA A 43 -8.73 -17.44 -12.44
CA ALA A 43 -8.19 -16.42 -13.34
C ALA A 43 -7.74 -15.14 -12.65
N PHE A 44 -8.39 -14.72 -11.55
CA PHE A 44 -8.14 -13.40 -10.97
C PHE A 44 -6.67 -13.12 -10.60
N PRO A 45 -5.84 -14.09 -10.12
CA PRO A 45 -4.46 -13.78 -9.77
C PRO A 45 -3.63 -13.41 -11.00
N ALA A 46 -3.79 -14.17 -12.10
CA ALA A 46 -3.11 -13.90 -13.36
C ALA A 46 -3.60 -12.59 -13.98
N LEU A 47 -4.92 -12.31 -13.90
CA LEU A 47 -5.49 -11.05 -14.37
C LEU A 47 -4.98 -9.85 -13.58
N ALA A 48 -4.82 -9.96 -12.26
CA ALA A 48 -4.30 -8.88 -11.43
C ALA A 48 -2.84 -8.53 -11.79
N ILE A 49 -1.98 -9.55 -11.99
CA ILE A 49 -0.60 -9.34 -12.44
C ILE A 49 -0.57 -8.71 -13.82
N LYS A 50 -1.36 -9.25 -14.77
CA LYS A 50 -1.45 -8.69 -16.12
C LYS A 50 -1.93 -7.23 -16.12
N GLN A 51 -2.90 -6.89 -15.26
CA GLN A 51 -3.37 -5.51 -15.11
C GLN A 51 -2.28 -4.58 -14.59
N LEU A 52 -1.43 -5.04 -13.66
CA LEU A 52 -0.26 -4.29 -13.21
C LEU A 52 0.72 -4.03 -14.36
N GLU A 53 1.03 -5.04 -15.17
CA GLU A 53 1.88 -4.92 -16.36
C GLU A 53 1.29 -3.96 -17.42
N GLU A 54 -0.03 -3.98 -17.59
CA GLU A 54 -0.77 -3.10 -18.49
C GLU A 54 -1.03 -1.69 -17.91
N ASN A 55 -0.49 -1.36 -16.73
CA ASN A 55 -0.75 -0.08 -16.03
C ASN A 55 -2.26 0.21 -15.83
N ARG A 56 -3.05 -0.81 -15.50
CA ARG A 56 -4.48 -0.69 -15.13
C ARG A 56 -4.66 -0.89 -13.63
N GLY A 57 -5.47 -0.03 -13.00
CA GLY A 57 -5.67 -0.06 -11.55
C GLY A 57 -4.50 0.62 -10.82
N LEU A 58 -3.81 -0.12 -9.94
CA LEU A 58 -2.58 0.35 -9.30
C LEU A 58 -1.48 0.50 -10.35
N LYS A 59 -0.88 1.69 -10.42
CA LYS A 59 0.16 2.01 -11.41
C LYS A 59 1.45 2.36 -10.71
N ARG A 60 2.58 2.04 -11.35
CA ARG A 60 3.88 2.57 -10.92
C ARG A 60 3.91 4.09 -11.19
N PRO A 61 4.42 4.91 -10.27
CA PRO A 61 4.70 6.32 -10.55
C PRO A 61 5.65 6.46 -11.75
N THR A 62 5.55 7.57 -12.47
CA THR A 62 6.50 7.88 -13.54
C THR A 62 7.85 8.30 -12.96
N LEU A 63 8.91 8.17 -13.74
CA LEU A 63 10.24 8.62 -13.32
C LEU A 63 10.24 10.10 -12.86
N SER A 64 9.55 10.98 -13.59
CA SER A 64 9.43 12.39 -13.23
C SER A 64 8.71 12.63 -11.89
N GLN A 65 7.72 11.80 -11.54
CA GLN A 65 7.05 11.90 -10.24
C GLN A 65 7.97 11.43 -9.11
N LEU A 66 8.86 10.48 -9.40
CA LEU A 66 9.83 9.95 -8.46
C LEU A 66 10.98 10.93 -8.21
N GLU A 67 11.48 11.58 -9.26
CA GLU A 67 12.47 12.66 -9.16
C GLU A 67 11.96 13.81 -8.28
N GLN A 68 10.66 14.14 -8.37
CA GLN A 68 10.05 15.14 -7.50
C GLN A 68 10.11 14.77 -6.01
N ILE A 69 9.99 13.48 -5.66
CA ILE A 69 10.14 13.04 -4.27
C ILE A 69 11.58 13.24 -3.79
N GLY A 70 12.57 12.94 -4.64
CA GLY A 70 13.98 13.20 -4.35
C GLY A 70 14.25 14.69 -4.08
N VAL A 71 13.75 15.56 -4.97
CA VAL A 71 13.86 17.02 -4.79
C VAL A 71 13.22 17.48 -3.48
N ILE A 72 12.03 16.97 -3.13
CA ILE A 72 11.38 17.29 -1.87
C ILE A 72 12.24 16.87 -0.68
N LEU A 73 12.84 15.66 -0.71
CA LEU A 73 13.70 15.18 0.37
C LEU A 73 14.97 16.02 0.53
N ASP A 74 15.58 16.45 -0.58
CA ASP A 74 16.74 17.33 -0.57
C ASP A 74 16.39 18.71 0.02
N GLU A 75 15.23 19.28 -0.36
CA GLU A 75 14.72 20.54 0.18
C GLU A 75 14.37 20.45 1.67
N MET A 76 13.89 19.30 2.15
CA MET A 76 13.61 19.08 3.57
C MET A 76 14.87 19.14 4.43
N GLY A 77 16.05 18.85 3.86
CA GLY A 77 17.35 18.93 4.53
C GLY A 77 17.47 18.00 5.73
N ASP A 78 18.59 18.09 6.45
CA ASP A 78 18.86 17.26 7.62
C ASP A 78 18.47 17.93 8.94
N LEU A 79 18.16 17.09 9.93
CA LEU A 79 17.86 17.55 11.27
C LEU A 79 19.09 18.21 11.88
N THR A 80 18.90 19.38 12.50
CA THR A 80 19.92 19.90 13.41
C THR A 80 20.02 19.02 14.67
N PRO A 81 21.13 19.09 15.44
CA PRO A 81 21.26 18.37 16.70
C PRO A 81 20.09 18.62 17.66
N GLU A 82 19.61 19.87 17.76
CA GLU A 82 18.50 20.27 18.63
C GLU A 82 17.17 19.67 18.17
N GLN A 83 16.92 19.68 16.87
CA GLN A 83 15.73 19.04 16.31
C GLN A 83 15.75 17.53 16.56
N SER A 84 16.91 16.88 16.37
CA SER A 84 17.09 15.45 16.66
C SER A 84 16.83 15.14 18.14
N ALA A 85 17.36 15.95 19.06
CA ALA A 85 17.13 15.80 20.49
C ALA A 85 15.65 15.97 20.85
N LEU A 86 14.98 17.01 20.32
CA LEU A 86 13.56 17.26 20.57
C LEU A 86 12.68 16.14 20.02
N ILE A 87 13.02 15.57 18.86
CA ILE A 87 12.33 14.42 18.28
C ILE A 87 12.47 13.18 19.19
N ARG A 88 13.67 12.88 19.69
CA ARG A 88 13.90 11.76 20.64
C ARG A 88 13.07 11.92 21.91
N VAL A 89 13.09 13.11 22.51
CA VAL A 89 12.24 13.47 23.66
C VAL A 89 10.75 13.26 23.34
N SER A 90 10.33 13.60 22.12
CA SER A 90 8.95 13.39 21.67
C SER A 90 8.60 11.90 21.55
N TYR A 91 9.52 11.05 21.09
CA TYR A 91 9.34 9.59 21.05
C TYR A 91 9.26 8.96 22.45
N GLU A 92 9.90 9.57 23.45
CA GLU A 92 9.75 9.20 24.87
C GLU A 92 8.40 9.63 25.47
N GLY A 93 7.52 10.26 24.69
CA GLY A 93 6.21 10.73 25.14
C GLY A 93 6.25 12.05 25.90
N LYS A 94 7.42 12.70 26.03
CA LYS A 94 7.55 13.99 26.72
C LYS A 94 7.09 15.12 25.80
N LYS A 95 6.28 16.02 26.36
CA LYS A 95 5.72 17.17 25.64
C LYS A 95 6.16 18.49 26.27
N LEU A 96 6.45 19.47 25.45
CA LEU A 96 6.60 20.86 25.88
C LEU A 96 5.28 21.39 26.48
N GLY A 97 5.41 22.46 27.26
CA GLY A 97 4.28 23.27 27.69
C GLY A 97 3.64 24.01 26.52
N TYR A 98 2.46 24.59 26.75
CA TYR A 98 1.88 25.53 25.79
C TYR A 98 2.62 26.88 25.87
N PRO A 99 2.80 27.59 24.75
CA PRO A 99 2.26 27.29 23.41
C PRO A 99 3.11 26.31 22.57
N ASP A 100 4.35 26.05 22.95
CA ASP A 100 5.38 25.39 22.11
C ASP A 100 5.13 23.90 21.80
N ARG A 101 4.21 23.27 22.51
CA ARG A 101 3.75 21.90 22.22
C ARG A 101 3.33 21.72 20.78
N HIS A 102 2.65 22.70 20.18
CA HIS A 102 2.19 22.60 18.79
C HIS A 102 3.38 22.56 17.82
N GLN A 103 4.42 23.33 18.09
CA GLN A 103 5.64 23.39 17.29
C GLN A 103 6.43 22.08 17.40
N GLN A 104 6.51 21.50 18.61
CA GLN A 104 7.09 20.18 18.81
C GLN A 104 6.35 19.10 18.00
N GLU A 105 5.02 19.07 18.06
CA GLU A 105 4.22 18.09 17.32
C GLU A 105 4.37 18.27 15.80
N ARG A 106 4.44 19.52 15.34
CA ARG A 106 4.70 19.84 13.93
C ARG A 106 6.09 19.37 13.47
N LEU A 107 7.13 19.57 14.27
CA LEU A 107 8.48 19.06 13.98
C LEU A 107 8.49 17.53 13.88
N LEU A 108 7.89 16.84 14.85
CA LEU A 108 7.81 15.38 14.85
C LEU A 108 7.07 14.86 13.62
N ASN A 109 5.94 15.48 13.26
CA ASN A 109 5.17 15.08 12.09
C ASN A 109 5.94 15.33 10.79
N LEU A 110 6.66 16.44 10.67
CA LEU A 110 7.49 16.72 9.50
C LEU A 110 8.61 15.67 9.35
N TYR A 111 9.24 15.28 10.45
CA TYR A 111 10.24 14.21 10.45
C TYR A 111 9.65 12.86 10.02
N LYS A 112 8.46 12.51 10.51
CA LYS A 112 7.75 11.29 10.06
C LYS A 112 7.43 11.31 8.57
N VAL A 113 7.00 12.46 8.04
CA VAL A 113 6.80 12.64 6.60
C VAL A 113 8.09 12.39 5.84
N LYS A 114 9.23 12.97 6.27
CA LYS A 114 10.53 12.72 5.65
C LYS A 114 10.84 11.22 5.60
N ASN A 115 10.69 10.52 6.73
CA ASN A 115 10.97 9.08 6.81
C ASN A 115 10.05 8.25 5.90
N HIS A 116 8.76 8.58 5.82
CA HIS A 116 7.84 7.86 4.92
C HIS A 116 8.15 8.13 3.44
N LEU A 117 8.63 9.32 3.08
CA LEU A 117 9.08 9.60 1.71
C LEU A 117 10.34 8.81 1.37
N VAL A 118 11.28 8.67 2.31
CA VAL A 118 12.46 7.80 2.14
C VAL A 118 12.03 6.34 1.95
N GLU A 119 11.14 5.84 2.82
CA GLU A 119 10.61 4.48 2.74
C GLU A 119 9.90 4.22 1.39
N VAL A 120 9.17 5.21 0.85
CA VAL A 120 8.57 5.12 -0.49
C VAL A 120 9.63 4.93 -1.59
N ILE A 121 10.74 5.68 -1.55
CA ILE A 121 11.83 5.55 -2.53
C ILE A 121 12.49 4.16 -2.44
N GLU A 122 12.75 3.68 -1.22
CA GLU A 122 13.34 2.36 -0.97
C GLU A 122 12.43 1.23 -1.48
N LEU A 123 11.13 1.29 -1.17
CA LEU A 123 10.15 0.28 -1.62
C LEU A 123 9.98 0.26 -3.14
N LEU A 124 10.25 1.38 -3.81
CA LEU A 124 10.23 1.48 -5.27
C LEU A 124 11.56 1.05 -5.91
N GLY A 125 12.58 0.71 -5.12
CA GLY A 125 13.84 0.13 -5.57
C GLY A 125 14.78 1.13 -6.24
N MET A 126 14.77 2.39 -5.78
CA MET A 126 15.62 3.46 -6.34
C MET A 126 16.81 3.84 -5.46
N MET A 127 17.06 3.09 -4.38
CA MET A 127 18.21 3.22 -3.48
C MET A 127 18.79 1.83 -3.23
#